data_AF-A0A963C2E8-F1
#
_entry.id   AF-A0A963C2E8-F1
#
_cell.length_a   1.000
_cell.length_b   1.000
_cell.length_c   1.000
_cell.angle_alpha   90.00
_cell.angle_beta   90.00
_cell.angle_gamma   90.00
#
_symmetry.space_group_name_H-M   'P 1'
#
loop_
_entity.id
_entity.type
_entity.pdbx_description
1 polymer ?
#
loop_
_entity_poly.entity_id
_entity_poly.type
_entity_poly.pdbx_seq_one_letter_code
_entity_poly.pdbx_strand_id
1 'polypeptide(L)' 'YAPGLHHFCLRVESIADVVAVANQLRALGIEASEAKLCPEYAPDYWATLFTDPDGIRLEVTNYRQERRERHAKWSSET' A
#
# COMPACT_ATOMS: atom_id res chain seq x y z
N TYR A 1 -15.57 12.02 14.02
CA TYR A 1 -14.13 11.80 14.05
C TYR A 1 -13.77 11.44 15.49
N ALA A 2 -13.41 10.18 15.76
CA ALA A 2 -12.97 9.75 17.08
C ALA A 2 -11.44 9.69 17.08
N PRO A 3 -10.75 10.07 18.17
CA PRO A 3 -9.31 9.89 18.28
C PRO A 3 -8.96 8.39 18.23
N GLY A 4 -8.03 8.00 17.37
CA GLY A 4 -7.63 6.60 17.17
C GLY A 4 -6.85 6.38 15.87
N LEU A 5 -6.42 5.13 15.63
CA LEU A 5 -5.77 4.74 14.37
C LEU A 5 -6.82 4.64 13.26
N HIS A 6 -6.82 5.58 12.33
CA HIS A 6 -7.80 5.63 11.24
C HIS A 6 -7.38 4.80 10.01
N HIS A 7 -6.08 4.73 9.72
CA HIS A 7 -5.54 4.10 8.53
C HIS A 7 -4.13 3.56 8.79
N PHE A 8 -3.84 2.36 8.31
CA PHE A 8 -2.50 1.77 8.36
C PHE A 8 -2.12 1.18 7.01
N CYS A 9 -0.98 1.63 6.47
CA CYS A 9 -0.50 1.25 5.15
C CYS A 9 0.75 0.37 5.26
N LEU A 10 0.63 -0.86 4.76
CA LEU A 10 1.70 -1.83 4.60
C LEU A 10 2.36 -1.63 3.25
N ARG A 11 3.68 -1.84 3.19
CA ARG A 11 4.44 -1.69 1.95
C ARG A 11 5.10 -3.00 1.55
N VAL A 12 4.92 -3.35 0.29
CA VAL A 12 5.57 -4.48 -0.39
C VAL A 12 6.57 -3.99 -1.43
N GLU A 13 7.41 -4.87 -1.93
CA GLU A 13 8.53 -4.51 -2.80
C GLU A 13 8.05 -4.04 -4.18
N SER A 14 7.15 -4.79 -4.82
CA SER A 14 6.76 -4.57 -6.21
C SER A 14 5.25 -4.39 -6.42
N ILE A 15 4.86 -3.92 -7.60
CA ILE A 15 3.45 -3.86 -8.03
C ILE A 15 2.86 -5.28 -8.12
N ALA A 16 3.65 -6.26 -8.57
CA ALA A 16 3.21 -7.65 -8.65
C ALA A 16 2.85 -8.20 -7.27
N ASP A 17 3.57 -7.81 -6.22
CA ASP A 17 3.25 -8.19 -4.84
C ASP A 17 1.93 -7.57 -4.36
N VAL A 18 1.63 -6.31 -4.75
CA VAL A 18 0.33 -5.69 -4.46
C VAL A 18 -0.81 -6.49 -5.09
N VAL A 19 -0.64 -6.90 -6.36
CA VAL A 19 -1.61 -7.73 -7.08
C VAL A 19 -1.77 -9.10 -6.41
N ALA A 20 -0.67 -9.73 -6.02
CA ALA A 20 -0.69 -11.02 -5.33
C ALA A 20 -1.45 -10.95 -4.00
N VAL A 21 -1.18 -9.91 -3.19
CA VAL A 21 -1.88 -9.68 -1.92
C VAL A 21 -3.36 -9.43 -2.14
N ALA A 22 -3.74 -8.56 -3.09
CA ALA A 22 -5.15 -8.28 -3.40
C ALA A 22 -5.92 -9.57 -3.77
N ASN A 23 -5.33 -10.40 -4.65
CA ASN A 23 -5.92 -11.66 -5.06
C ASN A 23 -6.05 -12.65 -3.90
N GLN A 24 -5.02 -12.76 -3.05
CA GLN A 24 -5.04 -13.66 -1.90
C GLN A 24 -6.09 -13.24 -0.87
N LEU A 25 -6.19 -11.95 -0.54
CA LEU A 25 -7.21 -11.43 0.37
C LEU A 25 -8.62 -11.77 -0.14
N ARG A 26 -8.88 -11.52 -1.43
CA ARG A 26 -10.17 -11.83 -2.05
C ARG A 26 -10.46 -13.33 -2.09
N ALA A 27 -9.45 -14.16 -2.33
CA ALA A 27 -9.60 -15.62 -2.29
C ALA A 27 -9.95 -16.14 -0.89
N LEU A 28 -9.55 -15.43 0.17
CA LEU A 28 -9.92 -15.71 1.56
C LEU A 28 -11.28 -15.13 1.95
N GLY A 29 -12.01 -14.49 1.02
CA GLY A 29 -13.31 -13.88 1.29
C GLY A 29 -13.24 -12.51 1.98
N ILE A 30 -12.06 -11.90 2.03
CA ILE A 30 -11.89 -10.53 2.55
C ILE A 30 -12.28 -9.55 1.45
N GLU A 31 -13.09 -8.54 1.79
CA GLU A 31 -13.51 -7.47 0.88
C GLU A 31 -12.35 -6.47 0.64
N ALA A 32 -11.37 -6.93 -0.13
CA ALA A 32 -10.29 -6.10 -0.64
C ALA A 32 -10.60 -5.63 -2.07
N SER A 33 -10.23 -4.38 -2.37
CA SER A 33 -10.31 -3.85 -3.72
C SER A 33 -9.37 -4.60 -4.67
N GLU A 34 -9.54 -4.40 -5.98
CA GLU A 34 -8.48 -4.77 -6.92
C GLU A 34 -7.25 -3.89 -6.69
N ALA A 35 -6.07 -4.47 -6.93
CA ALA A 35 -4.86 -3.70 -7.05
C ALA A 35 -5.00 -2.78 -8.28
N LYS A 36 -4.86 -1.47 -8.06
CA LYS A 36 -5.00 -0.47 -9.13
C LYS A 36 -3.95 0.61 -9.02
N LEU A 37 -3.61 1.21 -10.16
CA LEU A 37 -2.84 2.44 -10.23
C LEU A 37 -3.68 3.61 -9.71
N CYS A 38 -3.13 4.37 -8.77
CA CYS A 38 -3.73 5.57 -8.20
C CYS A 38 -2.82 6.78 -8.51
N PRO A 39 -2.87 7.30 -9.74
CA PRO A 39 -1.97 8.37 -10.19
C PRO A 39 -2.15 9.68 -9.42
N GLU A 40 -3.28 9.84 -8.71
CA GLU A 40 -3.54 10.96 -7.81
C GLU A 40 -2.56 11.03 -6.62
N TYR A 41 -1.90 9.92 -6.26
CA TYR A 41 -0.93 9.87 -5.15
C TYR A 41 0.53 9.88 -5.62
N ALA A 42 0.85 9.13 -6.68
CA ALA A 42 2.12 9.19 -7.41
C ALA A 42 2.02 8.42 -8.74
N PRO A 43 2.88 8.70 -9.74
CA PRO A 43 2.82 8.05 -11.05
C PRO A 43 2.95 6.52 -11.05
N ASP A 44 3.64 5.96 -10.05
CA ASP A 44 3.88 4.54 -9.87
C ASP A 44 3.17 3.95 -8.64
N TYR A 45 2.18 4.66 -8.08
CA TYR A 45 1.45 4.24 -6.88
C TYR A 45 0.40 3.19 -7.21
N TRP A 46 0.65 1.94 -6.83
CA TRP A 46 -0.34 0.88 -6.87
C TRP A 46 -0.78 0.52 -5.46
N ALA A 47 -2.08 0.30 -5.29
CA ALA A 47 -2.60 -0.10 -4.00
C ALA A 47 -3.84 -0.99 -4.08
N THR A 48 -4.03 -1.75 -3.01
CA THR A 48 -5.29 -2.42 -2.65
C THR A 48 -5.72 -1.96 -1.26
N LEU A 49 -7.01 -1.74 -1.06
CA LEU A 49 -7.59 -1.28 0.20
C LEU A 49 -8.58 -2.30 0.74
N PHE A 50 -8.65 -2.42 2.06
CA PHE A 50 -9.59 -3.29 2.78
C PHE A 50 -9.81 -2.74 4.19
N THR A 51 -10.80 -3.28 4.91
CA THR A 51 -11.11 -2.87 6.28
C THR A 51 -11.00 -4.08 7.20
N ASP A 52 -10.44 -3.89 8.40
CA ASP A 52 -10.43 -4.93 9.42
C ASP A 52 -11.78 -4.99 10.18
N PRO A 53 -12.00 -6.02 11.03
CA PRO A 53 -13.24 -6.14 11.79
C PRO A 53 -13.51 -4.99 12.78
N ASP A 54 -12.48 -4.25 13.17
CA ASP A 54 -12.57 -3.11 14.08
C ASP A 54 -12.87 -1.78 13.34
N GLY A 55 -12.93 -1.82 12.01
CA GLY A 55 -13.24 -0.67 11.15
C GLY A 55 -12.00 0.14 10.75
N ILE A 56 -10.79 -0.33 11.03
CA ILE A 56 -9.55 0.33 10.62
C ILE A 56 -9.35 0.09 9.13
N ARG A 57 -9.05 1.17 8.41
CA ARG A 57 -8.70 1.08 6.99
C ARG A 57 -7.28 0.55 6.86
N LEU A 58 -7.11 -0.48 6.06
CA LEU A 58 -5.81 -1.07 5.74
C LEU A 58 -5.53 -0.92 4.24
N GLU A 59 -4.27 -0.66 3.93
CA GLU A 59 -3.78 -0.50 2.57
C GLU A 59 -2.51 -1.32 2.38
N VAL A 60 -2.34 -1.94 1.22
CA VAL A 60 -1.05 -2.46 0.76
C VAL A 60 -0.63 -1.73 -0.50
N THR A 61 0.58 -1.16 -0.50
CA THR A 61 1.15 -0.43 -1.66
C THR A 61 2.57 -0.88 -1.99
N ASN A 62 3.03 -0.60 -3.21
CA ASN A 62 4.38 -0.91 -3.68
C ASN A 62 5.43 0.07 -3.14
N TYR A 63 6.70 -0.36 -3.13
CA TYR A 63 7.81 0.50 -2.80
C TYR A 63 8.20 1.39 -3.98
N ARG A 64 7.69 2.61 -3.94
CA ARG A 64 7.81 3.63 -4.99
C ARG A 64 9.25 3.97 -5.33
N GLN A 65 9.49 4.25 -6.61
CA GLN A 65 10.79 4.63 -7.15
C GLN A 65 11.41 5.82 -6.41
N GLU A 66 10.62 6.88 -6.19
CA GLU A 66 11.06 8.07 -5.45
C GLU A 66 11.60 7.73 -4.05
N ARG A 67 10.95 6.79 -3.35
CA ARG A 67 11.38 6.39 -2.00
C ARG A 67 12.67 5.57 -2.02
N ARG A 68 12.88 4.76 -3.07
CA ARG A 68 14.12 4.01 -3.29
C ARG A 68 15.28 4.95 -3.53
N GLU A 69 15.09 5.94 -4.39
CA GLU A 69 16.11 6.95 -4.69
C GLU A 69 16.48 7.76 -3.45
N ARG A 70 15.49 8.18 -2.66
CA ARG A 70 15.75 8.90 -1.41
C ARG A 70 16.53 8.05 -0.41
N HIS A 71 16.19 6.77 -0.30
CA HIS A 71 16.92 5.84 0.56
C HIS A 71 18.37 5.63 0.07
N ALA A 72 18.57 5.44 -1.24
CA ALA A 72 19.91 5.28 -1.82
C ALA A 72 20.80 6.53 -1.64
N LYS A 73 20.20 7.72 -1.67
CA LYS A 73 20.88 9.01 -1.48
C LYS A 73 21.03 9.42 -0.01
N TRP A 74 20.47 8.64 0.92
CA TRP A 74 20.47 8.99 2.35
C TRP A 74 21.88 9.17 2.93
N SER A 75 22.84 8.35 2.48
CA SER A 75 24.23 8.40 2.95
C SER A 75 25.14 9.32 2.13
N SER A 76 24.66 9.90 1.04
CA SER A 76 25.48 10.78 0.18
C SER A 76 25.52 12.25 0.62
N GLU A 77 24.88 12.58 1.76
CA GLU A 77 24.89 13.92 2.37
C GLU A 77 25.86 13.99 3.58
N THR A 78 27.07 13.43 3.44
CA THR A 78 28.21 13.71 4.36
C THR A 78 29.33 14.36 3.56
#